data_AF-A0A929H1I9-F1
#
_entry.id   AF-A0A929H1I9-F1
#
_cell.length_a   1.000
_cell.length_b   1.000
_cell.length_c   1.000
_cell.angle_alpha   90.00
_cell.angle_beta   90.00
_cell.angle_gamma   90.00
#
_symmetry.space_group_name_H-M   'P 1'
#
loop_
_entity.id
_entity.type
_entity.pdbx_description
1 polymer ?
#
loop_
_entity_poly.entity_id
_entity_poly.type
_entity_poly.pdbx_seq_one_letter_code
_entity_poly.pdbx_strand_id
1 'polypeptide(L)' 'RLPADTMLFHLTRLNHMVLSCVGCGMCTSDCPAELPVGLVFRAIGQEVQQAFDYVPGRNVEEPLPLVTFREDEWMEEGED' A
#
# COMPACT_ATOMS: atom_id res chain seq x y z
N ARG A 1 -5.09 24.71 2.14
CA ARG A 1 -3.81 24.59 1.39
C ARG A 1 -3.29 23.17 1.61
N LEU A 2 -2.85 22.48 0.57
CA LEU A 2 -2.14 21.20 0.72
C LEU A 2 -0.83 21.44 1.53
N PRO A 3 -0.32 20.43 2.25
CA PRO A 3 0.94 20.54 2.97
C PRO A 3 2.09 21.02 2.06
N ALA A 4 3.14 21.60 2.65
CA ALA A 4 4.37 21.81 1.90
C ALA A 4 4.91 20.45 1.43
N ASP A 5 5.34 20.40 0.16
CA ASP A 5 5.74 19.19 -0.58
C ASP A 5 4.59 18.20 -0.91
N THR A 6 3.85 18.52 -1.97
CA THR A 6 2.77 17.70 -2.54
C THR A 6 3.24 16.27 -2.88
N MET A 7 4.49 16.11 -3.33
CA MET A 7 5.00 14.78 -3.69
C MET A 7 5.16 13.92 -2.45
N LEU A 8 5.78 14.45 -1.41
CA LEU A 8 5.96 13.72 -0.15
C LEU A 8 4.62 13.33 0.47
N PHE A 9 3.61 14.20 0.39
CA PHE A 9 2.24 13.88 0.82
C PHE A 9 1.67 12.65 0.09
N HIS A 10 1.76 12.62 -1.24
CA HIS A 10 1.23 11.51 -2.03
C HIS A 10 2.00 10.22 -1.81
N LEU A 11 3.33 10.28 -1.71
CA LEU A 11 4.17 9.11 -1.44
C LEU A 11 3.90 8.52 -0.05
N THR A 12 3.80 9.36 0.97
CA THR A 12 3.46 8.90 2.33
C THR A 12 2.11 8.22 2.38
N ARG A 13 1.09 8.81 1.75
CA ARG A 13 -0.25 8.22 1.70
C ARG A 13 -0.26 6.91 0.92
N LEU A 14 0.45 6.84 -0.20
CA LEU A 14 0.59 5.63 -0.99
C LEU A 14 1.24 4.53 -0.17
N ASN A 15 2.39 4.79 0.47
CA ASN A 15 3.11 3.85 1.31
C ASN A 15 2.23 3.26 2.43
N HIS A 16 1.37 4.07 3.03
CA HIS A 16 0.42 3.60 4.04
C HIS A 16 -0.66 2.66 3.46
N MET A 17 -1.09 2.92 2.23
CA MET A 17 -2.21 2.21 1.60
C MET A 17 -1.80 0.94 0.86
N VAL A 18 -0.59 0.83 0.33
CA VAL A 18 -0.20 -0.28 -0.58
C VAL A 18 -0.38 -1.66 0.04
N LEU A 19 -0.12 -1.83 1.34
CA LEU A 19 -0.35 -3.10 2.04
C LEU A 19 -1.73 -3.20 2.71
N SER A 20 -2.45 -2.09 2.89
CA SER A 20 -3.74 -2.09 3.59
C SER A 20 -4.95 -2.09 2.64
N CYS A 21 -4.72 -1.83 1.35
CA CYS A 21 -5.79 -1.69 0.36
C CYS A 21 -6.43 -3.05 0.03
N VAL A 22 -7.64 -3.29 0.55
CA VAL A 22 -8.47 -4.47 0.23
C VAL A 22 -9.26 -4.34 -1.08
N GLY A 23 -9.08 -3.24 -1.83
CA GLY A 23 -9.78 -3.02 -3.09
C GLY A 23 -11.27 -2.71 -2.98
N CYS A 24 -11.73 -2.14 -1.86
CA CYS A 24 -13.15 -1.83 -1.62
C CYS A 24 -13.75 -0.71 -2.49
N GLY A 25 -12.93 0.12 -3.14
CA GLY A 25 -13.39 1.18 -4.04
C GLY A 25 -13.92 2.45 -3.37
N MET A 26 -14.12 2.47 -2.05
CA MET A 26 -14.70 3.61 -1.32
C MET A 26 -13.92 4.92 -1.54
N CYS A 27 -12.59 4.84 -1.66
CA CYS A 27 -11.75 6.02 -1.91
C CYS A 27 -12.02 6.70 -3.26
N THR A 28 -12.56 5.97 -4.26
CA THR A 28 -12.99 6.54 -5.54
C THR A 28 -14.45 6.93 -5.48
N SER A 29 -15.34 6.10 -4.93
CA SER A 29 -16.79 6.40 -4.89
C SER A 29 -17.11 7.65 -4.07
N ASP A 30 -16.39 7.85 -2.97
CA ASP A 30 -16.68 8.91 -2.00
C ASP A 30 -15.81 10.15 -2.25
N CYS A 31 -15.00 10.15 -3.32
CA CYS A 31 -14.12 11.28 -3.62
C CYS A 31 -14.94 12.48 -4.11
N PRO A 32 -14.98 13.61 -3.38
CA PRO A 32 -15.76 14.78 -3.79
C PRO A 32 -15.18 15.48 -5.03
N ALA A 33 -13.94 15.15 -5.40
CA ALA A 33 -13.27 15.65 -6.59
C ALA A 33 -13.31 14.65 -7.77
N GLU A 34 -14.07 13.55 -7.63
CA GLU A 34 -14.28 12.54 -8.67
C GLU A 34 -12.98 11.92 -9.21
N LEU A 35 -11.94 11.86 -8.36
CA LEU A 35 -10.64 11.32 -8.73
C LEU A 35 -10.62 9.78 -8.62
N PRO A 36 -9.95 9.06 -9.54
CA PRO A 36 -9.84 7.61 -9.51
C PRO A 36 -8.76 7.13 -8.52
N VAL A 37 -8.83 7.57 -7.25
CA VAL A 37 -7.80 7.33 -6.23
C VAL A 37 -7.51 5.83 -6.05
N GLY A 38 -8.55 4.99 -6.07
CA GLY A 38 -8.43 3.54 -5.93
C GLY A 38 -7.60 2.88 -7.03
N LEU A 39 -7.50 3.47 -8.22
CA LEU A 39 -6.70 2.92 -9.32
C LEU A 39 -5.21 2.90 -8.94
N VAL A 40 -4.69 4.01 -8.40
CA VAL A 40 -3.28 4.14 -8.01
C VAL A 40 -2.95 3.21 -6.85
N PHE A 41 -3.80 3.19 -5.82
CA PHE A 41 -3.59 2.31 -4.66
C PHE A 41 -3.68 0.83 -5.02
N ARG A 42 -4.57 0.46 -5.94
CA ARG A 42 -4.69 -0.93 -6.37
C ARG A 42 -3.52 -1.36 -7.24
N ALA A 43 -3.15 -0.57 -8.25
CA ALA A 43 -2.07 -0.91 -9.16
C ALA A 43 -0.74 -1.11 -8.42
N ILE A 44 -0.36 -0.18 -7.55
CA ILE A 44 0.89 -0.26 -6.79
C ILE A 44 0.75 -1.26 -5.63
N GLY A 45 -0.42 -1.30 -5.00
CA GLY A 45 -0.68 -2.23 -3.91
C GLY A 45 -0.55 -3.69 -4.33
N GLN A 46 -1.01 -4.07 -5.53
CA GLN A 46 -0.90 -5.44 -6.03
C GLN A 46 0.55 -5.91 -6.13
N GLU A 47 1.45 -5.08 -6.69
CA GLU A 47 2.87 -5.40 -6.80
C GLU A 47 3.52 -5.55 -5.41
N VAL A 48 3.26 -4.60 -4.50
CA VAL A 48 3.84 -4.63 -3.14
C VAL A 48 3.30 -5.81 -2.34
N GLN A 49 2.00 -6.07 -2.39
CA GLN A 49 1.37 -7.20 -1.72
C GLN A 49 1.93 -8.53 -2.20
N GLN A 50 2.18 -8.66 -3.51
CA GLN A 50 2.78 -9.86 -4.10
C GLN A 50 4.23 -10.04 -3.64
N ALA A 51 5.03 -8.97 -3.61
CA ALA A 51 6.42 -9.03 -3.14
C ALA A 51 6.54 -9.55 -1.69
N PHE A 52 5.52 -9.30 -0.85
CA PHE A 52 5.49 -9.73 0.55
C PHE A 52 4.63 -10.99 0.81
N ASP A 53 4.10 -11.65 -0.23
CA ASP A 53 3.10 -12.73 -0.10
C ASP A 53 1.96 -12.42 0.89
N TYR A 54 1.51 -11.15 0.85
CA TYR A 54 0.58 -10.59 1.81
C TYR A 54 -0.78 -10.32 1.16
N VAL A 55 -1.85 -10.81 1.78
CA VAL A 55 -3.23 -10.53 1.33
C VAL A 55 -3.91 -9.63 2.36
N PRO A 56 -4.19 -8.35 2.02
CA PRO A 56 -4.78 -7.42 2.97
C PRO A 56 -6.12 -7.91 3.51
N GLY A 57 -6.28 -7.82 4.83
CA GLY A 57 -7.55 -8.16 5.50
C GLY A 57 -7.87 -9.65 5.59
N ARG A 58 -6.96 -10.57 5.18
CA ARG A 58 -7.20 -12.03 5.33
C ARG A 58 -7.27 -12.48 6.78
N ASN A 59 -6.53 -11.80 7.67
CA ASN A 59 -6.44 -12.09 9.09
C ASN A 59 -6.12 -10.80 9.85
N VAL A 60 -6.87 -10.50 10.92
CA VAL A 60 -6.68 -9.30 11.75
C VAL A 60 -5.52 -9.42 12.72
N GLU A 61 -5.11 -10.65 13.04
CA GLU A 61 -3.98 -10.95 13.92
C GLU A 61 -2.64 -11.03 13.14
N GLU A 62 -2.71 -11.03 11.81
CA GLU A 62 -1.52 -11.02 10.98
C GLU A 62 -0.98 -9.59 10.85
N PRO A 63 0.27 -9.33 11.26
CA PRO A 63 0.84 -7.99 11.20
C PRO A 63 1.12 -7.56 9.75
N LEU A 64 1.21 -6.25 9.53
CA LEU A 64 1.66 -5.71 8.25
C LEU A 64 3.16 -6.01 8.04
N PRO A 65 3.59 -6.43 6.83
CA PRO A 65 4.99 -6.73 6.55
C PRO A 65 5.98 -5.62 6.95
N LEU A 66 5.67 -4.35 6.64
CA LEU A 66 6.56 -3.21 6.90
C LEU A 66 6.73 -2.82 8.38
N VAL A 67 6.01 -3.46 9.32
CA VAL A 67 6.17 -3.20 10.77
C VAL A 67 6.76 -4.39 11.52
N THR A 68 7.14 -5.43 10.79
CA THR A 68 7.76 -6.65 11.32
C THR A 68 9.06 -6.94 10.60
N PHE A 69 9.97 -7.64 11.28
CA PHE A 69 11.20 -8.11 10.68
C PHE A 69 11.16 -9.63 10.55
N ARG A 70 11.57 -10.14 9.39
CA ARG A 70 11.74 -11.56 9.10
C ARG A 70 13.12 -11.78 8.49
N GLU A 71 13.93 -12.61 9.13
CA GLU A 71 15.32 -12.83 8.73
C GLU A 71 15.44 -13.49 7.34
N ASP A 72 14.45 -14.31 6.96
CA ASP A 72 14.45 -15.15 5.77
C ASP A 72 13.58 -14.62 4.61
N GLU A 73 13.15 -13.35 4.67
CA GLU A 73 12.12 -12.82 3.77
C GLU A 73 12.65 -12.41 2.38
N TRP A 74 13.91 -11.95 2.28
CA TRP A 74 14.49 -11.33 1.08
C TRP A 74 15.87 -11.93 0.77
N MET A 75 16.00 -13.25 0.85
CA MET A 75 17.29 -13.94 0.66
C MET A 75 17.81 -13.86 -0.79
N GLU A 76 16.95 -13.57 -1.76
CA GLU A 76 17.29 -13.48 -3.19
C GLU A 76 17.49 -12.02 -3.67
N GLU A 77 16.97 -11.04 -2.92
CA GLU A 77 16.96 -9.62 -3.28
C GLU A 77 18.15 -8.92 -2.58
N GLY A 78 19.31 -8.84 -3.25
CA GLY A 78 20.48 -8.13 -2.72
C GLY A 78 21.84 -8.83 -2.88
N GLU A 79 21.90 -9.97 -3.57
CA GLU A 79 23.17 -10.65 -3.93
C GLU A 79 23.75 -10.22 -5.29
N ASP A 80 23.19 -9.19 -5.94
CA ASP A 80 23.74 -8.53 -7.14
C ASP A 80 24.25 -7.11 -6.86
#